data_AF-A0A7J7THQ6-F1
#
_entry.id   AF-A0A7J7THQ6-F1
#
_cell.length_a   1.000
_cell.length_b   1.000
_cell.length_c   1.000
_cell.angle_alpha   90.00
_cell.angle_beta   90.00
_cell.angle_gamma   90.00
#
_symmetry.space_group_name_H-M   'P 1'
#
loop_
_entity.id
_entity.type
_entity.pdbx_description
1 polymer ?
#
loop_
_entity_poly.entity_id
_entity_poly.type
_entity_poly.pdbx_seq_one_letter_code
_entity_poly.pdbx_strand_id
1 'polypeptide(L)'
;MSHHWGYGPHNGPEHWHKDFPIAKGHRQSPVDIDTKAAAHDPALKPLTVSYEQVASRRILNNGHSFNVEFDDSQNTAVLKGGPLADTYPGSLTTPPLLECVTWIVLREPISVSSEQINTFRQLSFNKEGEAEELMVDNWRPTQPLHGRQVRASFQ
;
A
#
# COMPACT_ATOMS: atom_id res chain seq x y z
N MET A 1 6.62 -0.37 23.75
CA MET A 1 6.98 -1.75 23.41
C MET A 1 7.02 -1.82 21.90
N SER A 2 8.14 -2.22 21.28
CA SER A 2 8.21 -2.39 19.83
C SER A 2 7.45 -3.66 19.46
N HIS A 3 6.21 -3.52 19.02
CA HIS A 3 5.44 -4.63 18.46
C HIS A 3 6.09 -5.02 17.13
N HIS A 4 6.93 -6.04 17.15
CA HIS A 4 7.64 -6.50 15.98
C HIS A 4 6.69 -7.38 15.15
N TRP A 5 6.22 -6.84 14.03
CA TRP A 5 5.39 -7.53 13.05
C TRP A 5 6.24 -7.85 11.81
N GLY A 6 5.80 -8.81 11.02
CA GLY A 6 6.46 -9.18 9.77
C GLY A 6 5.51 -9.93 8.84
N TYR A 7 6.06 -10.83 8.03
CA TYR A 7 5.32 -11.66 7.08
C TYR A 7 5.52 -13.17 7.30
N GLY A 8 6.25 -13.54 8.35
CA GLY A 8 6.53 -14.93 8.68
C GLY A 8 5.39 -15.64 9.41
N PRO A 9 5.53 -16.96 9.66
CA PRO A 9 4.47 -17.78 10.25
C PRO A 9 3.97 -17.32 11.63
N HIS A 10 4.80 -16.62 12.41
CA HIS A 10 4.49 -16.26 13.80
C HIS A 10 4.23 -14.76 14.02
N ASN A 11 4.60 -13.92 13.06
CA ASN A 11 4.48 -12.45 13.13
C ASN A 11 3.74 -11.87 11.90
N GLY A 12 3.22 -12.72 11.02
CA GLY A 12 2.54 -12.39 9.78
C GLY A 12 1.13 -11.79 9.92
N PRO A 13 0.48 -11.47 8.80
CA PRO A 13 -0.83 -10.80 8.74
C PRO A 13 -1.93 -11.39 9.63
N GLU A 14 -1.98 -12.71 9.79
CA GLU A 14 -2.96 -13.40 10.65
C GLU A 14 -2.79 -13.05 12.13
N HIS A 15 -1.60 -12.61 12.54
CA HIS A 15 -1.25 -12.30 13.92
C HIS A 15 -1.31 -10.79 14.23
N TRP A 16 -1.30 -9.92 13.23
CA TRP A 16 -1.23 -8.47 13.43
C TRP A 16 -2.36 -7.93 14.31
N HIS A 17 -3.54 -8.55 14.28
CA HIS A 17 -4.68 -8.13 15.09
C HIS A 17 -4.46 -8.20 16.61
N LYS A 18 -3.44 -8.95 17.07
CA LYS A 18 -3.12 -9.09 18.50
C LYS A 18 -2.62 -7.77 19.09
N ASP A 19 -1.80 -7.06 18.31
CA ASP A 19 -1.21 -5.78 18.69
C ASP A 19 -1.93 -4.58 18.04
N PHE A 20 -2.55 -4.81 16.88
CA PHE A 20 -3.26 -3.81 16.11
C PHE A 20 -4.71 -4.28 15.89
N PRO A 21 -5.62 -4.16 16.89
CA PRO A 21 -6.99 -4.67 16.79
C PRO A 21 -7.76 -4.19 15.55
N ILE A 22 -7.43 -3.00 15.05
CA ILE A 22 -7.98 -2.44 13.79
C ILE A 22 -7.69 -3.31 12.56
N ALA A 23 -6.76 -4.28 12.63
CA ALA A 23 -6.57 -5.30 11.60
C ALA A 23 -7.86 -6.08 11.26
N LYS A 24 -8.83 -6.12 12.18
CA LYS A 24 -10.19 -6.69 11.99
C LYS A 24 -11.26 -5.61 11.72
N GLY A 25 -10.85 -4.41 11.34
CA GLY A 25 -11.74 -3.29 11.01
C GLY A 25 -12.53 -3.52 9.72
N HIS A 26 -13.56 -2.71 9.52
CA HIS A 26 -14.53 -2.87 8.42
C HIS A 26 -14.07 -2.26 7.09
N ARG A 27 -12.98 -1.49 7.09
CA ARG A 27 -12.43 -0.83 5.89
C ARG A 27 -10.96 -1.19 5.69
N GLN A 28 -10.58 -2.39 6.08
CA GLN A 28 -9.22 -2.89 5.90
C GLN A 28 -8.89 -3.12 4.41
N SER A 29 -7.62 -2.93 4.07
CA SER A 29 -7.03 -3.13 2.75
C SER A 29 -5.91 -4.19 2.80
N PRO A 30 -5.58 -4.87 1.68
CA PRO A 30 -6.19 -4.73 0.35
C PRO A 30 -7.54 -5.45 0.26
N VAL A 31 -8.28 -5.23 -0.83
CA VAL A 31 -9.52 -5.96 -1.16
C VAL A 31 -9.38 -6.55 -2.55
N ASP A 32 -10.14 -7.60 -2.83
CA ASP A 32 -10.29 -8.09 -4.20
C ASP A 32 -11.16 -7.11 -5.02
N ILE A 33 -10.77 -6.85 -6.27
CA ILE A 33 -11.48 -5.92 -7.16
C ILE A 33 -12.15 -6.75 -8.25
N ASP A 34 -13.45 -7.00 -8.07
CA ASP A 34 -14.29 -7.52 -9.14
C ASP A 34 -14.58 -6.40 -10.15
N THR A 35 -13.86 -6.43 -11.26
CA THR A 35 -13.98 -5.43 -12.34
C THR A 35 -15.35 -5.44 -13.01
N LYS A 36 -16.12 -6.53 -12.92
CA LYS A 36 -17.48 -6.61 -13.46
C LYS A 36 -18.51 -5.98 -12.52
N ALA A 37 -18.24 -6.01 -11.21
CA ALA A 37 -19.09 -5.40 -10.19
C ALA A 37 -18.69 -3.95 -9.86
N ALA A 38 -17.51 -3.51 -10.30
CA ALA A 38 -17.05 -2.14 -10.12
C ALA A 38 -18.01 -1.18 -10.82
N ALA A 39 -18.58 -0.24 -10.07
CA ALA A 39 -19.56 0.70 -10.59
C ALA A 39 -18.86 1.86 -11.29
N HIS A 40 -19.16 2.07 -12.57
CA HIS A 40 -18.73 3.28 -13.26
C HIS A 40 -19.36 4.51 -12.59
N ASP A 41 -18.52 5.42 -12.10
CA ASP A 41 -18.94 6.66 -11.46
C ASP A 41 -18.58 7.86 -12.35
N PRO A 42 -19.53 8.40 -13.14
CA PRO A 42 -19.29 9.52 -14.04
C PRO A 42 -19.01 10.84 -13.31
N ALA A 43 -19.23 10.90 -11.98
CA ALA A 43 -18.92 12.09 -11.19
C ALA A 43 -17.45 12.14 -10.76
N LEU A 44 -16.67 11.07 -10.99
CA LEU A 44 -15.23 11.07 -10.74
C LEU A 44 -14.53 12.05 -11.68
N LYS A 45 -13.96 13.11 -11.09
CA LYS A 45 -13.13 14.06 -11.82
C LYS A 45 -11.82 13.38 -12.28
N PRO A 46 -11.17 13.87 -13.35
CA PRO A 46 -9.84 13.42 -13.70
C PRO A 46 -8.86 13.55 -12.53
N LEU A 47 -7.93 12.61 -12.42
CA LEU A 47 -6.80 12.70 -11.49
C LEU A 47 -5.73 13.62 -12.10
N THR A 48 -5.25 14.59 -11.34
CA THR A 48 -4.13 15.45 -11.71
C THR A 48 -2.93 15.12 -10.82
N VAL A 49 -1.78 14.86 -11.46
CA VAL A 49 -0.53 14.53 -10.79
C VAL A 49 0.44 15.69 -10.97
N SER A 50 1.01 16.20 -9.88
CA SER A 50 2.03 17.25 -9.93
C SER A 50 3.27 16.78 -9.18
N TYR A 51 4.30 16.34 -9.93
CA TYR A 51 5.58 15.83 -9.40
C TYR A 51 6.81 16.51 -10.06
N GLU A 52 6.66 17.69 -10.66
CA GLU A 52 7.73 18.31 -11.47
C GLU A 52 8.90 18.91 -10.66
N GLN A 53 8.76 19.06 -9.34
CA GLN A 53 9.77 19.67 -8.46
C GLN A 53 10.13 18.80 -7.25
N VAL A 54 9.91 17.48 -7.33
CA VAL A 54 10.12 16.62 -6.16
C VAL A 54 11.58 16.21 -6.07
N ALA A 55 12.25 16.60 -4.98
CA ALA A 55 13.57 16.11 -4.64
C ALA A 55 13.44 14.83 -3.80
N SER A 56 13.92 13.70 -4.33
CA SER A 56 14.13 12.51 -3.49
C SER A 56 15.22 12.81 -2.47
N ARG A 57 15.02 12.36 -1.23
CA ARG A 57 15.94 12.61 -0.11
C ARG A 57 16.85 11.41 0.11
N ARG A 58 16.26 10.22 0.17
CA ARG A 58 16.99 8.97 0.40
C ARG A 58 16.17 7.76 -0.04
N ILE A 59 16.89 6.66 -0.24
CA ILE A 59 16.35 5.32 -0.31
C ILE A 59 16.75 4.57 0.97
N LEU A 60 15.83 3.82 1.55
CA LEU A 60 16.10 3.03 2.75
C LEU A 60 15.35 1.70 2.74
N ASN A 61 15.99 0.67 3.27
CA ASN A 61 15.34 -0.57 3.65
C ASN A 61 14.89 -0.45 5.12
N ASN A 62 13.59 -0.59 5.40
CA ASN A 62 13.03 -0.47 6.75
C ASN A 62 12.78 -1.83 7.44
N GLY A 63 13.27 -2.93 6.85
CA GLY A 63 13.03 -4.28 7.32
C GLY A 63 11.67 -4.86 6.97
N HIS A 64 10.88 -4.15 6.14
CA HIS A 64 9.57 -4.62 5.64
C HIS A 64 9.39 -4.34 4.14
N SER A 65 10.00 -3.25 3.65
CA SER A 65 10.07 -2.85 2.24
C SER A 65 11.30 -1.94 2.03
N PHE A 66 11.49 -1.46 0.81
CA PHE A 66 12.33 -0.30 0.54
C PHE A 66 11.47 0.92 0.26
N ASN A 67 11.83 2.06 0.86
CA ASN A 67 11.12 3.31 0.69
C ASN A 67 12.04 4.31 -0.01
N VAL A 68 11.49 5.01 -1.00
CA VAL A 68 12.07 6.25 -1.53
C VAL A 68 11.35 7.40 -0.84
N GLU A 69 12.07 8.17 -0.03
CA GLU A 69 11.53 9.31 0.68
C GLU A 69 11.73 10.58 -0.14
N PHE A 70 10.74 11.47 -0.08
CA PHE A 70 10.73 12.77 -0.75
C PHE A 70 10.59 13.90 0.27
N ASP A 71 10.97 15.11 -0.11
CA ASP A 71 10.67 16.31 0.68
C ASP A 71 9.22 16.75 0.45
N ASP A 72 8.41 16.69 1.51
CA ASP A 72 7.01 17.08 1.51
C ASP A 72 6.75 18.44 2.17
N SER A 73 7.79 19.13 2.64
CA SER A 73 7.67 20.38 3.41
C SER A 73 6.98 21.52 2.66
N GLN A 74 7.08 21.52 1.33
CA GLN A 74 6.49 22.53 0.44
C GLN A 74 5.16 22.07 -0.18
N ASN A 75 4.72 20.83 0.07
CA ASN A 75 3.49 20.25 -0.49
C ASN A 75 3.37 20.42 -2.04
N THR A 76 4.49 20.26 -2.75
CA THR A 76 4.57 20.41 -4.21
C THR A 76 4.30 19.10 -4.95
N ALA A 77 4.55 17.96 -4.29
CA ALA A 77 4.34 16.61 -4.81
C ALA A 77 2.93 16.10 -4.49
N VAL A 78 1.93 16.55 -5.26
CA VAL A 78 0.52 16.32 -4.89
C VAL A 78 -0.31 15.69 -5.99
N LEU A 79 -1.26 14.86 -5.56
CA LEU A 79 -2.39 14.39 -6.36
C LEU A 79 -3.62 15.26 -6.05
N LYS A 80 -4.37 15.63 -7.09
CA LYS A 80 -5.63 16.40 -6.98
C LYS A 80 -6.70 15.78 -7.86
N GLY A 81 -7.97 16.05 -7.55
CA GLY A 81 -9.09 15.50 -8.32
C GLY A 81 -9.31 14.00 -8.05
N GLY A 82 -9.87 13.26 -9.00
CA GLY A 82 -10.18 11.85 -8.80
C GLY A 82 -11.17 11.61 -7.64
N PRO A 83 -11.01 10.51 -6.89
CA PRO A 83 -11.82 10.18 -5.72
C PRO A 83 -11.33 10.87 -4.44
N LEU A 84 -10.34 11.77 -4.50
CA LEU A 84 -9.76 12.43 -3.33
C LEU A 84 -10.79 13.38 -2.70
N ALA A 85 -11.35 12.95 -1.57
CA ALA A 85 -12.31 13.65 -0.73
C ALA A 85 -11.93 13.47 0.76
N ASP A 86 -12.68 14.08 1.69
CA ASP A 86 -12.43 13.99 3.14
C ASP A 86 -12.77 12.62 3.76
N THR A 87 -13.25 11.67 2.96
CA THR A 87 -13.60 10.31 3.41
C THR A 87 -12.53 9.30 2.99
N TYR A 88 -12.14 8.43 3.90
CA TYR A 88 -11.14 7.39 3.69
C TYR A 88 -11.77 5.98 3.76
N PRO A 89 -12.11 5.36 2.62
CA PRO A 89 -12.80 4.06 2.58
C PRO A 89 -11.86 2.83 2.67
N GLY A 90 -10.58 3.03 2.96
CA GLY A 90 -9.58 1.97 3.04
C GLY A 90 -8.57 2.19 4.16
N SER A 91 -7.62 1.26 4.27
CA SER A 91 -6.55 1.31 5.27
C SER A 91 -5.15 1.27 4.67
N LEU A 92 -4.16 1.53 5.53
CA LEU A 92 -2.80 1.04 5.32
C LEU A 92 -2.81 -0.49 5.24
N THR A 93 -1.93 -1.07 4.42
CA THR A 93 -1.78 -2.54 4.27
C THR A 93 -0.74 -3.14 5.21
N THR A 94 -0.10 -2.31 6.03
CA THR A 94 0.85 -2.69 7.07
C THR A 94 0.46 -2.04 8.40
N PRO A 95 0.84 -2.62 9.55
CA PRO A 95 0.68 -1.98 10.85
C PRO A 95 1.19 -0.53 10.86
N PRO A 96 0.41 0.42 11.42
CA PRO A 96 -0.74 0.22 12.32
C PRO A 96 -2.12 -0.02 11.66
N LEU A 97 -2.19 -0.25 10.34
CA LEU A 97 -3.43 -0.64 9.63
C LEU A 97 -4.56 0.39 9.73
N LEU A 98 -4.21 1.67 9.91
CA LEU A 98 -5.16 2.77 10.09
C LEU A 98 -6.08 2.90 8.87
N GLU A 99 -7.38 3.03 9.12
CA GLU A 99 -8.43 3.25 8.11
C GLU A 99 -8.47 4.73 7.68
N CYS A 100 -7.41 5.19 7.04
CA CYS A 100 -7.20 6.58 6.64
C CYS A 100 -6.71 6.73 5.19
N VAL A 101 -6.97 5.74 4.32
CA VAL A 101 -6.49 5.73 2.93
C VAL A 101 -7.65 5.78 1.94
N THR A 102 -7.53 6.66 0.94
CA THR A 102 -8.32 6.61 -0.30
C THR A 102 -7.48 5.95 -1.38
N TRP A 103 -7.87 4.74 -1.78
CA TRP A 103 -7.13 3.95 -2.78
C TRP A 103 -7.48 4.39 -4.20
N ILE A 104 -6.44 4.59 -5.02
CA ILE A 104 -6.52 4.76 -6.47
C ILE A 104 -5.66 3.66 -7.07
N VAL A 105 -6.29 2.66 -7.69
CA VAL A 105 -5.60 1.54 -8.35
C VAL A 105 -5.70 1.74 -9.84
N LEU A 106 -4.56 1.84 -10.53
CA LEU A 106 -4.53 2.00 -11.98
C LEU A 106 -4.88 0.68 -12.67
N ARG A 107 -5.70 0.74 -13.72
CA ARG A 107 -6.14 -0.43 -14.51
C ARG A 107 -4.97 -1.08 -15.25
N GLU A 108 -4.08 -0.26 -15.78
CA GLU A 108 -2.96 -0.71 -16.59
C GLU A 108 -1.76 -0.99 -15.68
N PRO A 109 -1.24 -2.24 -15.66
CA PRO A 109 -0.04 -2.57 -14.91
C PRO A 109 1.20 -1.99 -15.61
N ILE A 110 2.26 -1.77 -14.84
CA ILE A 110 3.59 -1.52 -15.39
C ILE A 110 4.29 -2.86 -15.71
N SER A 111 5.02 -2.90 -16.83
CA SER A 111 5.84 -4.06 -17.20
C SER A 111 7.24 -3.92 -16.62
N VAL A 112 7.74 -4.99 -16.01
CA VAL A 112 9.09 -5.11 -15.45
C VAL A 112 9.67 -6.46 -15.85
N SER A 113 10.99 -6.53 -16.04
CA SER A 113 11.66 -7.79 -16.39
C SER A 113 11.77 -8.72 -15.17
N SER A 114 11.91 -10.02 -15.43
CA SER A 114 12.15 -11.02 -14.38
C SER A 114 13.42 -10.72 -13.59
N GLU A 115 14.46 -10.24 -14.26
CA GLU A 115 15.74 -9.84 -13.65
C GLU A 115 15.55 -8.67 -12.69
N GLN A 116 14.76 -7.65 -13.08
CA GLN A 116 14.48 -6.50 -12.22
C GLN A 116 13.73 -6.92 -10.94
N ILE A 117 12.72 -7.78 -11.06
CA ILE A 117 11.99 -8.32 -9.90
C ILE A 117 12.90 -9.16 -9.01
N ASN A 118 13.79 -9.96 -9.58
CA ASN A 118 14.73 -10.77 -8.82
C ASN A 118 15.72 -9.91 -8.02
N THR A 119 16.10 -8.74 -8.52
CA THR A 119 16.91 -7.79 -7.74
C THR A 119 16.20 -7.34 -6.46
N PHE A 120 14.88 -7.09 -6.51
CA PHE A 120 14.13 -6.73 -5.29
C PHE A 120 14.05 -7.90 -4.30
N ARG A 121 13.94 -9.14 -4.79
CA ARG A 121 13.87 -10.35 -3.96
C ARG A 121 15.21 -10.72 -3.29
N GLN A 122 16.30 -10.03 -3.65
CA GLN A 122 17.61 -10.17 -2.99
C GLN A 122 17.81 -9.20 -1.82
N LEU A 123 16.85 -8.30 -1.55
CA LEU A 123 16.88 -7.50 -0.33
C LEU A 123 16.63 -8.38 0.90
N SER A 124 17.05 -7.93 2.08
CA SER A 124 16.86 -8.67 3.34
C SER A 124 15.87 -7.95 4.26
N PHE A 125 15.07 -8.70 5.01
CA PHE A 125 14.24 -8.15 6.11
C PHE A 125 15.10 -7.78 7.33
N ASN A 126 16.15 -8.56 7.59
CA ASN A 126 17.03 -8.45 8.75
C ASN A 126 18.16 -7.43 8.53
N LYS A 127 18.84 -7.06 9.63
CA LYS A 127 19.97 -6.11 9.57
C LYS A 127 21.27 -6.81 9.19
N GLU A 128 22.24 -6.02 8.77
CA GLU A 128 23.60 -6.48 8.52
C GLU A 128 24.18 -7.18 9.77
N GLY A 129 24.74 -8.38 9.57
CA GLY A 129 25.29 -9.22 10.64
C GLY A 129 24.30 -10.22 11.26
N GLU A 130 23.02 -10.17 10.90
CA GLU A 130 22.03 -11.19 11.28
C GLU A 130 21.93 -12.29 10.20
N ALA A 131 21.33 -13.43 10.55
CA ALA A 131 21.08 -14.51 9.59
C ALA A 131 20.14 -14.01 8.48
N GLU A 132 20.53 -14.26 7.22
CA GLU A 132 19.81 -13.76 6.06
C GLU A 132 18.36 -14.27 6.02
N GLU A 133 17.44 -13.31 5.94
CA GLU A 133 16.03 -13.53 5.67
C GLU A 133 15.65 -12.66 4.48
N LEU A 134 15.48 -13.29 3.31
CA LEU A 134 15.17 -12.58 2.08
C LEU A 134 13.81 -11.88 2.17
N MET A 135 13.74 -10.65 1.67
CA MET A 135 12.54 -9.84 1.56
C MET A 135 11.69 -10.34 0.40
N VAL A 136 11.03 -11.46 0.63
CA VAL A 136 10.03 -12.06 -0.26
C VAL A 136 8.67 -12.07 0.41
N ASP A 137 7.62 -12.12 -0.40
CA ASP A 137 6.24 -12.27 0.07
C ASP A 137 5.80 -11.22 1.12
N ASN A 138 6.31 -9.99 1.00
CA ASN A 138 5.95 -8.84 1.84
C ASN A 138 4.61 -8.19 1.45
N TRP A 139 3.61 -9.03 1.14
CA TRP A 139 2.26 -8.62 0.78
C TRP A 139 1.24 -9.11 1.82
N ARG A 140 0.17 -8.35 2.02
CA ARG A 140 -0.94 -8.71 2.91
C ARG A 140 -2.05 -9.39 2.10
N PRO A 141 -2.65 -10.50 2.57
CA PRO A 141 -3.83 -11.10 1.94
C PRO A 141 -5.02 -10.14 1.84
N THR A 142 -5.93 -10.41 0.90
CA THR A 142 -7.17 -9.63 0.73
C THR A 142 -8.04 -9.69 1.98
N GLN A 143 -8.69 -8.57 2.27
CA GLN A 143 -9.58 -8.35 3.39
C GLN A 143 -11.03 -8.26 2.89
N PRO A 144 -12.03 -8.51 3.75
CA PRO A 144 -13.42 -8.44 3.32
C PRO A 144 -13.81 -7.03 2.83
N LEU A 145 -14.53 -6.95 1.72
CA LEU A 145 -15.01 -5.68 1.18
C LEU A 145 -16.07 -5.01 2.10
N HIS A 146 -16.84 -5.83 2.82
CA HIS A 146 -17.99 -5.38 3.62
C HIS A 146 -18.97 -4.54 2.78
N GLY A 147 -19.53 -3.47 3.34
CA GLY A 147 -20.48 -2.58 2.65
C GLY A 147 -19.84 -1.55 1.71
N ARG A 148 -18.54 -1.68 1.39
CA ARG A 148 -17.85 -0.75 0.48
C ARG A 148 -18.16 -1.11 -0.97
N GLN A 149 -18.13 -0.10 -1.83
CA GLN A 149 -18.25 -0.28 -3.28
C GLN A 149 -16.97 0.21 -3.96
N VAL A 150 -16.45 -0.58 -4.90
CA VAL A 150 -15.36 -0.14 -5.78
C VAL A 150 -15.96 0.66 -6.92
N ARG A 151 -15.38 1.82 -7.19
CA ARG A 151 -15.79 2.73 -8.28
C ARG A 151 -14.76 2.71 -9.40
N ALA A 152 -15.23 2.74 -10.63
CA ALA A 152 -14.40 2.84 -11.83
C ALA A 152 -14.58 4.20 -12.50
N SER A 153 -13.49 4.81 -12.96
CA SER A 153 -13.51 6.05 -13.77
C SER A 153 -13.61 5.78 -15.28
N PHE A 154 -13.80 4.52 -15.66
CA PHE A 154 -13.89 4.04 -17.03
C PHE A 154 -15.03 3.03 -17.14
N GLN A 155 -15.54 2.84 -18.36
CA GLN A 155 -16.52 1.80 -18.69
C GLN A 155 -15.84 0.46 -19.00
#